data_AF-A0A0F8W5C7-F1
#
_entry.id   AF-A0A0F8W5C7-F1
#
_cell.length_a   1.000
_cell.length_b   1.000
_cell.length_c   1.000
_cell.angle_alpha   90.00
_cell.angle_beta   90.00
_cell.angle_gamma   90.00
#
_symmetry.space_group_name_H-M   'P 1'
#
loop_
_entity.id
_entity.type
_entity.pdbx_description
1 polymer ?
#
loop_
_entity_poly.entity_id
_entity_poly.type
_entity_poly.pdbx_seq_one_letter_code
_entity_poly.pdbx_strand_id
1 'polypeptide(L)'
;VKAPPLGAKTALWISQNDKTKQMHKWGRGQGFYRPTNYSQYEVWNFGVSNDRQDYRHKRGNWFDMDMAIYDNPDLKDDPIFEQPLQLWSDDGTVLLCEDSIRCWYGFPIYKFWTPNVEDAIKRQDGGKGTLYIYRIAHAYLIRAEARFWQDNHSGCADDINIIRTRANATVMYTAADVTAAGIGAVLDERVRELYGEEYRHDELVRISVVLAKSGKTCYNGKTYSVGSDIETSLSASSFYYDRVMEKNDFFREGTAWATYPDVVYTMDPKHIFWPVYEPFLVGNVGAKLNQTTGYDGSESNITPLVHVVQPAGKPNTDPQKAIGDL
;
A
#
# COMPACT_ATOMS: atom_id res chain seq x y z
N VAL A 1 -27.86 1.90 4.54
CA VAL A 1 -27.07 2.66 3.53
C VAL A 1 -27.82 2.50 2.22
N LYS A 2 -28.26 3.60 1.60
CA LYS A 2 -29.16 3.54 0.44
C LYS A 2 -28.45 2.83 -0.72
N ALA A 3 -29.09 1.77 -1.22
CA ALA A 3 -28.61 0.95 -2.32
C ALA A 3 -28.48 1.77 -3.62
N PRO A 4 -27.60 1.36 -4.56
CA PRO A 4 -27.52 1.97 -5.87
C PRO A 4 -28.88 1.87 -6.61
N PRO A 5 -29.35 2.96 -7.23
CA PRO A 5 -30.53 2.93 -8.08
C PRO A 5 -30.12 2.40 -9.44
N LEU A 6 -30.53 1.17 -9.78
CA LEU A 6 -30.76 0.64 -11.13
C LEU A 6 -30.83 -0.89 -11.05
N GLY A 7 -32.03 -1.43 -10.83
CA GLY A 7 -32.47 -2.73 -11.37
C GLY A 7 -31.65 -4.01 -11.14
N ALA A 8 -30.55 -4.00 -10.39
CA ALA A 8 -29.75 -5.18 -10.13
C ALA A 8 -30.49 -6.07 -9.12
N LYS A 9 -31.00 -7.20 -9.61
CA LYS A 9 -31.48 -8.27 -8.74
C LYS A 9 -30.29 -8.76 -7.92
N THR A 10 -30.26 -8.44 -6.63
CA THR A 10 -29.39 -9.12 -5.68
C THR A 10 -29.73 -10.61 -5.75
N ALA A 11 -28.70 -11.40 -5.98
CA ALA A 11 -28.76 -12.83 -6.21
C ALA A 11 -29.18 -13.60 -4.94
N LEU A 12 -30.46 -13.52 -4.59
CA LEU A 12 -31.08 -14.38 -3.57
C LEU A 12 -31.61 -15.69 -4.17
N TRP A 13 -31.50 -15.91 -5.49
CA TRP A 13 -32.07 -17.06 -6.20
C TRP A 13 -31.24 -17.49 -7.42
N ILE A 14 -29.96 -17.81 -7.24
CA ILE A 14 -29.14 -18.39 -8.33
C ILE A 14 -29.18 -19.91 -8.25
N SER A 15 -29.63 -20.54 -9.34
CA SER A 15 -29.69 -21.99 -9.50
C SER A 15 -28.30 -22.62 -9.54
N GLN A 16 -28.17 -23.74 -8.82
CA GLN A 16 -26.98 -24.54 -8.65
C GLN A 16 -26.55 -25.20 -9.97
N ASN A 17 -25.32 -24.96 -10.42
CA ASN A 17 -24.58 -25.81 -11.34
C ASN A 17 -23.10 -25.78 -10.89
N ASP A 18 -22.64 -26.82 -10.19
CA ASP A 18 -21.26 -27.22 -9.84
C ASP A 18 -20.26 -26.16 -9.34
N LYS A 19 -20.72 -24.97 -8.94
CA LYS A 19 -19.89 -23.88 -8.41
C LYS A 19 -20.53 -23.30 -7.17
N THR A 20 -19.74 -23.13 -6.11
CA THR A 20 -20.18 -22.66 -4.78
C THR A 20 -20.86 -21.28 -4.87
N LYS A 21 -21.93 -21.07 -4.10
CA LYS A 21 -22.73 -19.82 -4.10
C LYS A 21 -21.84 -18.62 -3.74
N GLN A 22 -20.83 -18.85 -2.90
CA GLN A 22 -19.87 -17.85 -2.46
C GLN A 22 -19.04 -17.24 -3.61
N MET A 23 -18.58 -18.04 -4.56
CA MET A 23 -17.79 -17.53 -5.70
C MET A 23 -18.61 -16.61 -6.61
N HIS A 24 -19.93 -16.83 -6.73
CA HIS A 24 -20.80 -15.91 -7.47
C HIS A 24 -21.05 -14.59 -6.74
N LYS A 25 -21.06 -14.62 -5.40
CA LYS A 25 -21.30 -13.44 -4.57
C LYS A 25 -20.06 -12.56 -4.45
N TRP A 26 -18.91 -13.17 -4.18
CA TRP A 26 -17.68 -12.45 -3.83
C TRP A 26 -16.62 -12.46 -4.94
N GLY A 27 -16.78 -13.30 -5.96
CA GLY A 27 -15.78 -13.52 -7.00
C GLY A 27 -14.75 -14.58 -6.62
N ARG A 28 -13.81 -14.88 -7.52
CA ARG A 28 -12.70 -15.81 -7.29
C ARG A 28 -11.44 -15.05 -6.86
N GLY A 29 -11.12 -15.07 -5.57
CA GLY A 29 -9.86 -14.53 -5.04
C GLY A 29 -8.65 -15.42 -5.34
N GLN A 30 -7.47 -14.81 -5.53
CA GLN A 30 -6.19 -15.53 -5.72
C GLN A 30 -5.25 -15.48 -4.50
N GLY A 31 -5.49 -14.55 -3.57
CA GLY A 31 -4.63 -14.42 -2.39
C GLY A 31 -3.21 -13.92 -2.68
N PHE A 32 -2.98 -13.13 -3.75
CA PHE A 32 -1.62 -12.68 -4.11
C PHE A 32 -1.15 -11.42 -3.37
N TYR A 33 -2.07 -10.65 -2.78
CA TYR A 33 -1.75 -9.38 -2.12
C TYR A 33 -2.50 -9.30 -0.78
N ARG A 34 -1.79 -9.61 0.31
CA ARG A 34 -2.28 -9.39 1.68
C ARG A 34 -1.86 -7.99 2.16
N PRO A 35 -2.80 -7.18 2.66
CA PRO A 35 -2.46 -5.94 3.34
C PRO A 35 -1.71 -6.19 4.66
N THR A 36 -0.80 -5.29 5.04
CA THR A 36 -0.11 -5.37 6.35
C THR A 36 -1.09 -5.19 7.51
N ASN A 37 -0.73 -5.67 8.70
CA ASN A 37 -1.53 -5.47 9.92
C ASN A 37 -1.79 -3.98 10.20
N TYR A 38 -0.83 -3.12 9.86
CA TYR A 38 -1.00 -1.66 9.93
C TYR A 38 -2.21 -1.20 9.11
N SER A 39 -2.32 -1.62 7.85
CA SER A 39 -3.44 -1.22 6.98
C SER A 39 -4.77 -1.92 7.28
N GLN A 40 -4.73 -3.14 7.82
CA GLN A 40 -5.94 -3.90 8.17
C GLN A 40 -6.53 -3.49 9.52
N TYR A 41 -5.70 -3.16 10.49
CA TYR A 41 -6.11 -3.05 11.89
C TYR A 41 -5.65 -1.74 12.53
N GLU A 42 -4.35 -1.46 12.53
CA GLU A 42 -3.79 -0.38 13.36
C GLU A 42 -4.32 0.98 12.96
N VAL A 43 -4.35 1.28 11.65
CA VAL A 43 -4.86 2.57 11.20
C VAL A 43 -6.28 2.73 11.73
N TRP A 44 -7.16 1.74 11.67
CA TRP A 44 -8.57 1.93 12.04
C TRP A 44 -8.82 2.05 13.55
N ASN A 45 -7.80 1.88 14.39
CA ASN A 45 -7.91 1.92 15.84
C ASN A 45 -7.44 3.27 16.42
N PHE A 46 -8.34 3.98 17.08
CA PHE A 46 -8.06 5.26 17.74
C PHE A 46 -8.04 5.13 19.28
N GLY A 47 -7.52 4.00 19.79
CA GLY A 47 -7.22 3.81 21.22
C GLY A 47 -8.33 3.20 22.07
N VAL A 48 -9.57 3.11 21.57
CA VAL A 48 -10.70 2.50 22.31
C VAL A 48 -11.67 1.68 21.47
N SER A 49 -11.75 1.90 20.16
CA SER A 49 -12.58 1.10 19.25
C SER A 49 -12.11 1.21 17.80
N ASN A 50 -12.36 0.15 17.04
CA ASN A 50 -12.14 0.09 15.60
C ASN A 50 -13.20 0.95 14.88
N ASP A 51 -12.79 1.91 14.06
CA ASP A 51 -13.70 2.80 13.32
C ASP A 51 -14.36 2.06 12.14
N ARG A 52 -15.38 1.25 12.48
CA ARG A 52 -16.27 0.57 11.51
C ARG A 52 -17.42 1.45 11.05
N GLN A 53 -17.48 2.70 11.50
CA GLN A 53 -18.44 3.69 10.99
C GLN A 53 -17.92 4.36 9.72
N ASP A 54 -16.60 4.58 9.64
CA ASP A 54 -15.92 5.04 8.42
C ASP A 54 -16.34 4.16 7.24
N TYR A 55 -16.90 4.77 6.20
CA TYR A 55 -17.42 4.07 5.04
C TYR A 55 -16.36 3.25 4.30
N ARG A 56 -15.08 3.53 4.48
CA ARG A 56 -13.98 2.78 3.86
C ARG A 56 -13.67 1.47 4.59
N HIS A 57 -13.99 1.39 5.88
CA HIS A 57 -13.76 0.22 6.74
C HIS A 57 -15.04 -0.44 7.27
N LYS A 58 -16.19 0.18 6.99
CA LYS A 58 -17.51 -0.32 7.32
C LYS A 58 -17.73 -1.70 6.73
N ARG A 59 -18.26 -2.60 7.57
CA ARG A 59 -18.64 -3.96 7.18
C ARG A 59 -19.51 -3.94 5.90
N GLY A 60 -19.07 -4.64 4.87
CA GLY A 60 -19.71 -4.74 3.55
C GLY A 60 -19.08 -3.83 2.49
N ASN A 61 -18.43 -2.74 2.90
CA ASN A 61 -17.48 -2.00 2.05
C ASN A 61 -16.05 -2.53 2.27
N TRP A 62 -15.73 -2.90 3.50
CA TRP A 62 -14.60 -3.76 3.81
C TRP A 62 -15.08 -5.20 3.87
N PHE A 63 -14.37 -6.09 3.18
CA PHE A 63 -14.58 -7.52 3.25
C PHE A 63 -13.94 -8.04 4.53
N ASP A 64 -14.70 -8.76 5.34
CA ASP A 64 -14.19 -9.53 6.47
C ASP A 64 -14.43 -11.02 6.14
N MET A 65 -13.51 -11.90 6.52
CA MET A 65 -13.54 -13.32 6.12
C MET A 65 -14.79 -14.07 6.63
N ASP A 66 -15.35 -13.65 7.76
CA ASP A 66 -16.60 -14.16 8.33
C ASP A 66 -17.86 -13.75 7.53
N MET A 67 -17.71 -13.02 6.41
CA MET A 67 -18.78 -12.81 5.43
C MET A 67 -18.93 -13.97 4.46
N ALA A 68 -17.88 -14.79 4.31
CA ALA A 68 -17.96 -16.05 3.62
C ALA A 68 -18.52 -17.12 4.57
N ILE A 69 -19.09 -18.18 3.99
CA ILE A 69 -19.69 -19.29 4.75
C ILE A 69 -19.13 -20.63 4.27
N TYR A 70 -19.24 -21.65 5.11
CA TYR A 70 -18.97 -23.03 4.71
C TYR A 70 -20.06 -23.53 3.74
N ASP A 71 -19.78 -23.57 2.44
CA ASP A 71 -20.75 -24.02 1.43
C ASP A 71 -20.28 -25.23 0.59
N ASN A 72 -19.29 -25.97 1.11
CA ASN A 72 -18.90 -27.27 0.52
C ASN A 72 -20.08 -28.26 0.61
N PRO A 73 -20.55 -28.84 -0.51
CA PRO A 73 -21.63 -29.83 -0.51
C PRO A 73 -21.42 -31.03 0.41
N ASP A 74 -20.17 -31.38 0.71
CA ASP A 74 -19.85 -32.50 1.62
C ASP A 74 -20.24 -32.20 3.08
N LEU A 75 -20.42 -30.92 3.43
CA LEU A 75 -20.80 -30.49 4.77
C LEU A 75 -22.33 -30.40 4.95
N LYS A 76 -23.17 -30.73 3.95
CA LYS A 76 -24.63 -30.49 4.02
C LYS A 76 -25.34 -31.02 5.26
N ASP A 77 -24.84 -32.11 5.82
CA ASP A 77 -25.40 -32.74 7.04
C ASP A 77 -24.67 -32.29 8.33
N ASP A 78 -23.62 -31.46 8.21
CA ASP A 78 -22.84 -30.88 9.30
C ASP A 78 -23.48 -29.55 9.79
N PRO A 79 -23.58 -29.33 11.11
CA PRO A 79 -24.08 -28.07 11.68
C PRO A 79 -23.37 -26.79 11.21
N ILE A 80 -22.10 -26.88 10.76
CA ILE A 80 -21.34 -25.72 10.28
C ILE A 80 -21.73 -25.30 8.85
N PHE A 81 -22.51 -26.10 8.13
CA PHE A 81 -22.93 -25.76 6.78
C PHE A 81 -23.75 -24.47 6.76
N GLU A 82 -23.42 -23.61 5.80
CA GLU A 82 -23.92 -22.25 5.64
C GLU A 82 -23.66 -21.32 6.86
N GLN A 83 -22.80 -21.70 7.81
CA GLN A 83 -22.32 -20.83 8.89
C GLN A 83 -21.11 -19.99 8.46
N PRO A 84 -20.89 -18.80 9.07
CA PRO A 84 -19.71 -17.96 8.83
C PRO A 84 -18.39 -18.72 8.99
N LEU A 85 -17.41 -18.43 8.14
CA LEU A 85 -16.05 -18.95 8.33
C LEU A 85 -15.46 -18.49 9.67
N GLN A 86 -14.72 -19.37 10.31
CA GLN A 86 -14.03 -19.11 11.58
C GLN A 86 -12.51 -19.20 11.39
N LEU A 87 -11.76 -18.29 12.05
CA LEU A 87 -10.29 -18.36 12.10
C LEU A 87 -9.81 -19.33 13.18
N TRP A 88 -10.55 -19.41 14.27
CA TRP A 88 -10.22 -20.20 15.45
C TRP A 88 -11.36 -21.16 15.76
N SER A 89 -11.04 -22.30 16.38
CA SER A 89 -12.04 -23.20 16.96
C SER A 89 -12.94 -22.47 17.97
N ASP A 90 -14.10 -23.05 18.29
CA ASP A 90 -15.07 -22.44 19.21
C ASP A 90 -14.51 -22.14 20.60
N ASP A 91 -13.53 -22.93 21.07
CA ASP A 91 -12.81 -22.73 22.33
C ASP A 91 -11.61 -21.76 22.21
N GLY A 92 -11.32 -21.28 21.01
CA GLY A 92 -10.23 -20.35 20.70
C GLY A 92 -8.83 -20.96 20.73
N THR A 93 -8.68 -22.29 20.81
CA THR A 93 -7.37 -22.92 21.04
C THR A 93 -6.67 -23.36 19.75
N VAL A 94 -7.41 -23.62 18.67
CA VAL A 94 -6.89 -24.15 17.40
C VAL A 94 -7.10 -23.14 16.29
N LEU A 95 -6.03 -22.82 15.56
CA LEU A 95 -6.09 -22.04 14.33
C LEU A 95 -6.65 -22.91 13.19
N LEU A 96 -7.76 -22.51 12.60
CA LEU A 96 -8.45 -23.24 11.53
C LEU A 96 -7.97 -22.86 10.12
N CYS A 97 -7.14 -21.81 10.00
CA CYS A 97 -6.55 -21.37 8.75
C CYS A 97 -5.03 -21.23 8.91
N GLU A 98 -4.30 -22.26 8.47
CA GLU A 98 -2.83 -22.30 8.57
C GLU A 98 -2.16 -21.19 7.75
N ASP A 99 -2.64 -20.91 6.53
CA ASP A 99 -2.14 -19.84 5.68
C ASP A 99 -2.97 -18.54 5.82
N SER A 100 -2.74 -17.80 6.90
CA SER A 100 -3.35 -16.48 7.08
C SER A 100 -2.77 -15.39 6.15
N ILE A 101 -1.70 -15.70 5.40
CA ILE A 101 -1.15 -14.77 4.41
C ILE A 101 -2.04 -14.75 3.17
N ARG A 102 -2.41 -15.90 2.63
CA ARG A 102 -3.17 -15.97 1.38
C ARG A 102 -4.67 -16.19 1.57
N CYS A 103 -5.06 -16.75 2.71
CA CYS A 103 -6.42 -17.26 2.90
C CYS A 103 -7.23 -16.52 3.96
N TRP A 104 -6.61 -15.67 4.80
CA TRP A 104 -7.35 -14.96 5.86
C TRP A 104 -6.92 -13.49 6.01
N TYR A 105 -7.60 -12.59 5.28
CA TYR A 105 -7.40 -11.15 5.42
C TYR A 105 -8.59 -10.36 4.87
N GLY A 106 -8.74 -9.12 5.35
CA GLY A 106 -9.76 -8.20 4.86
C GLY A 106 -9.22 -7.25 3.79
N PHE A 107 -10.11 -6.70 2.97
CA PHE A 107 -9.75 -5.74 1.91
C PHE A 107 -10.95 -4.86 1.50
N PRO A 108 -10.72 -3.69 0.87
CA PRO A 108 -11.82 -2.80 0.48
C PRO A 108 -12.49 -3.30 -0.81
N ILE A 109 -13.63 -3.97 -0.67
CA ILE A 109 -14.38 -4.55 -1.79
C ILE A 109 -14.84 -3.48 -2.79
N TYR A 110 -15.19 -2.29 -2.30
CA TYR A 110 -15.65 -1.18 -3.13
C TYR A 110 -14.60 -0.64 -4.13
N LYS A 111 -13.33 -1.03 -3.98
CA LYS A 111 -12.25 -0.66 -4.90
C LYS A 111 -11.91 -1.73 -5.92
N PHE A 112 -11.88 -2.99 -5.49
CA PHE A 112 -11.33 -4.09 -6.30
C PHE A 112 -12.37 -5.07 -6.82
N TRP A 113 -13.60 -4.99 -6.35
CA TRP A 113 -14.66 -5.84 -6.84
C TRP A 113 -15.40 -5.15 -7.97
N THR A 114 -15.31 -5.76 -9.16
CA THR A 114 -16.07 -5.35 -10.33
C THR A 114 -16.80 -6.57 -10.89
N PRO A 115 -18.12 -6.52 -11.11
CA PRO A 115 -18.84 -7.64 -11.68
C PRO A 115 -18.43 -7.83 -13.15
N ASN A 116 -18.14 -9.06 -13.57
CA ASN A 116 -17.96 -9.38 -14.97
C ASN A 116 -19.32 -9.55 -15.65
N VAL A 117 -19.70 -8.55 -16.44
CA VAL A 117 -20.96 -8.50 -17.19
C VAL A 117 -20.80 -8.94 -18.65
N GLU A 118 -19.56 -9.12 -19.12
CA GLU A 118 -19.24 -9.38 -20.53
C GLU A 118 -18.98 -10.86 -20.84
N ASP A 119 -18.27 -11.56 -19.95
CA ASP A 119 -18.06 -13.01 -20.10
C ASP A 119 -19.23 -13.80 -19.53
N ALA A 120 -19.42 -15.02 -20.06
CA ALA A 120 -20.34 -15.97 -19.46
C ALA A 120 -20.05 -16.07 -17.96
N ILE A 121 -21.08 -15.84 -17.13
CA ILE A 121 -21.14 -15.96 -15.64
C ILE A 121 -20.37 -17.16 -15.06
N LYS A 122 -20.05 -18.15 -15.91
CA LYS A 122 -19.20 -19.31 -15.65
C LYS A 122 -17.73 -18.95 -15.34
N ARG A 123 -17.16 -17.89 -15.92
CA ARG A 123 -15.80 -17.42 -15.59
C ARG A 123 -15.95 -16.35 -14.51
N GLN A 124 -15.85 -16.77 -13.25
CA GLN A 124 -15.95 -15.91 -12.06
C GLN A 124 -14.70 -15.01 -11.89
N ASP A 125 -14.12 -14.58 -12.99
CA ASP A 125 -13.03 -13.61 -13.05
C ASP A 125 -13.64 -12.20 -12.88
N GLY A 126 -12.89 -11.29 -12.27
CA GLY A 126 -13.34 -9.91 -12.06
C GLY A 126 -13.65 -9.20 -13.39
N GLY A 127 -14.61 -8.28 -13.37
CA GLY A 127 -14.95 -7.45 -14.52
C GLY A 127 -13.97 -6.31 -14.76
N LYS A 128 -14.18 -5.58 -15.87
CA LYS A 128 -13.40 -4.40 -16.24
C LYS A 128 -13.83 -3.19 -15.40
N GLY A 129 -12.92 -2.66 -14.59
CA GLY A 129 -13.13 -1.46 -13.80
C GLY A 129 -12.17 -0.32 -14.18
N THR A 130 -12.52 0.90 -13.80
CA THR A 130 -11.63 2.07 -13.93
C THR A 130 -10.72 2.17 -12.70
N LEU A 131 -9.44 2.41 -12.93
CA LEU A 131 -8.49 2.76 -11.87
C LEU A 131 -8.27 4.29 -11.87
N TYR A 132 -8.34 4.90 -10.67
CA TYR A 132 -8.00 6.31 -10.54
C TYR A 132 -6.48 6.50 -10.64
N ILE A 133 -6.06 7.43 -11.50
CA ILE A 133 -4.68 7.95 -11.50
C ILE A 133 -4.60 9.17 -10.57
N TYR A 134 -5.56 10.08 -10.67
CA TYR A 134 -5.69 11.25 -9.81
C TYR A 134 -7.14 11.49 -9.42
N ARG A 135 -7.34 11.99 -8.20
CA ARG A 135 -8.65 12.45 -7.70
C ARG A 135 -8.49 13.46 -6.56
N ILE A 136 -9.55 14.19 -6.27
CA ILE A 136 -9.50 15.35 -5.36
C ILE A 136 -9.00 15.02 -3.95
N ALA A 137 -9.25 13.83 -3.43
CA ALA A 137 -8.70 13.45 -2.11
C ALA A 137 -7.17 13.42 -2.11
N HIS A 138 -6.53 13.04 -3.22
CA HIS A 138 -5.08 13.10 -3.34
C HIS A 138 -4.59 14.56 -3.27
N ALA A 139 -5.29 15.51 -3.90
CA ALA A 139 -4.94 16.93 -3.82
C ALA A 139 -5.05 17.47 -2.38
N TYR A 140 -6.08 17.07 -1.61
CA TYR A 140 -6.17 17.41 -0.19
C TYR A 140 -5.00 16.83 0.62
N LEU A 141 -4.61 15.58 0.37
CA LEU A 141 -3.51 14.94 1.09
C LEU A 141 -2.14 15.54 0.74
N ILE A 142 -1.92 15.92 -0.53
CA ILE A 142 -0.73 16.69 -0.94
C ILE A 142 -0.70 18.05 -0.23
N ARG A 143 -1.84 18.74 -0.13
CA ARG A 143 -1.92 20.03 0.56
C ARG A 143 -1.72 19.89 2.08
N ALA A 144 -2.30 18.86 2.69
CA ALA A 144 -2.09 18.53 4.10
C ALA A 144 -0.61 18.30 4.39
N GLU A 145 0.06 17.53 3.54
CA GLU A 145 1.51 17.31 3.62
C GLU A 145 2.30 18.61 3.48
N ALA A 146 2.01 19.44 2.48
CA ALA A 146 2.69 20.72 2.30
C ALA A 146 2.55 21.61 3.55
N ARG A 147 1.35 21.63 4.16
CA ARG A 147 1.10 22.36 5.41
C ARG A 147 1.84 21.76 6.61
N PHE A 148 1.98 20.44 6.68
CA PHE A 148 2.83 19.80 7.68
C PHE A 148 4.28 20.28 7.58
N TRP A 149 4.85 20.34 6.37
CA TRP A 149 6.22 20.82 6.16
C TRP A 149 6.41 22.32 6.47
N GLN A 150 5.33 23.10 6.40
CA GLN A 150 5.27 24.52 6.79
C GLN A 150 5.01 24.73 8.29
N ASP A 151 5.02 23.64 9.09
CA ASP A 151 4.69 23.66 10.52
C ASP A 151 3.26 24.19 10.81
N ASN A 152 2.38 24.17 9.80
CA ASN A 152 0.95 24.51 9.91
C ASN A 152 0.12 23.26 10.23
N HIS A 153 0.25 22.78 11.47
CA HIS A 153 -0.41 21.55 11.92
C HIS A 153 -1.94 21.67 11.98
N SER A 154 -2.49 22.85 12.27
CA SER A 154 -3.94 23.10 12.22
C SER A 154 -4.47 22.92 10.80
N GLY A 155 -3.83 23.56 9.81
CA GLY A 155 -4.26 23.44 8.42
C GLY A 155 -4.02 22.04 7.84
N CYS A 156 -3.01 21.31 8.31
CA CYS A 156 -2.82 19.90 7.97
C CYS A 156 -4.01 19.05 8.46
N ALA A 157 -4.39 19.22 9.73
CA ALA A 157 -5.54 18.54 10.32
C ALA A 157 -6.85 18.88 9.57
N ASP A 158 -7.07 20.16 9.24
CA ASP A 158 -8.25 20.59 8.49
C ASP A 158 -8.36 19.87 7.13
N ASP A 159 -7.26 19.73 6.40
CA ASP A 159 -7.26 19.07 5.08
C ASP A 159 -7.50 17.56 5.19
N ILE A 160 -6.92 16.90 6.20
CA ILE A 160 -7.20 15.50 6.52
C ILE A 160 -8.69 15.32 6.86
N ASN A 161 -9.25 16.22 7.66
CA ASN A 161 -10.62 16.10 8.17
C ASN A 161 -11.70 16.30 7.09
N ILE A 162 -11.39 16.97 5.97
CA ILE A 162 -12.30 17.02 4.81
C ILE A 162 -12.58 15.60 4.30
N ILE A 163 -11.54 14.77 4.20
CA ILE A 163 -11.67 13.38 3.73
C ILE A 163 -12.40 12.54 4.77
N ARG A 164 -12.01 12.69 6.04
CA ARG A 164 -12.58 11.92 7.16
C ARG A 164 -14.07 12.22 7.37
N THR A 165 -14.47 13.48 7.24
CA THR A 165 -15.88 13.90 7.30
C THR A 165 -16.68 13.29 6.15
N ARG A 166 -16.16 13.33 4.91
CA ARG A 166 -16.80 12.68 3.76
C ARG A 166 -16.93 11.17 3.97
N ALA A 167 -15.90 10.54 4.55
CA ALA A 167 -15.88 9.12 4.87
C ALA A 167 -16.74 8.75 6.10
N ASN A 168 -17.35 9.71 6.79
CA ASN A 168 -18.13 9.50 8.01
C ASN A 168 -17.33 8.82 9.13
N ALA A 169 -16.03 9.12 9.23
CA ALA A 169 -15.14 8.63 10.28
C ALA A 169 -15.56 9.17 11.66
N THR A 170 -15.30 8.39 12.71
CA THR A 170 -15.71 8.76 14.09
C THR A 170 -14.74 9.71 14.78
N VAL A 171 -13.47 9.70 14.36
CA VAL A 171 -12.41 10.53 14.94
C VAL A 171 -11.94 11.54 13.92
N MET A 172 -11.71 12.78 14.34
CA MET A 172 -11.12 13.85 13.53
C MET A 172 -9.75 14.22 14.12
N TYR A 173 -8.80 14.60 13.27
CA TYR A 173 -7.49 15.04 13.72
C TYR A 173 -7.57 16.46 14.27
N THR A 174 -6.86 16.71 15.37
CA THR A 174 -6.54 18.04 15.87
C THR A 174 -5.11 18.41 15.47
N ALA A 175 -4.74 19.68 15.65
CA ALA A 175 -3.35 20.10 15.48
C ALA A 175 -2.40 19.32 16.42
N ALA A 176 -2.84 19.00 17.64
CA ALA A 176 -2.05 18.23 18.60
C ALA A 176 -1.81 16.79 18.13
N ASP A 177 -2.82 16.16 17.51
CA ASP A 177 -2.68 14.81 16.94
C ASP A 177 -1.67 14.80 15.79
N VAL A 178 -1.70 15.84 14.93
CA VAL A 178 -0.71 15.98 13.84
C VAL A 178 0.69 16.21 14.40
N THR A 179 0.86 17.03 15.43
CA THR A 179 2.15 17.20 16.10
C THR A 179 2.67 15.89 16.69
N ALA A 180 1.80 15.13 17.36
CA ALA A 180 2.18 13.86 18.00
C ALA A 180 2.54 12.77 16.98
N ALA A 181 1.77 12.65 15.90
CA ALA A 181 2.00 11.64 14.87
C ALA A 181 3.07 12.05 13.83
N GLY A 182 3.42 13.34 13.76
CA GLY A 182 4.26 13.90 12.71
C GLY A 182 3.66 13.68 11.31
N ILE A 183 4.53 13.39 10.33
CA ILE A 183 4.09 13.04 8.97
C ILE A 183 3.24 11.76 8.93
N GLY A 184 3.25 10.97 10.02
CA GLY A 184 2.41 9.80 10.21
C GLY A 184 0.91 10.09 10.07
N ALA A 185 0.43 11.26 10.52
CA ALA A 185 -0.99 11.64 10.39
C ALA A 185 -1.45 11.67 8.92
N VAL A 186 -0.63 12.25 8.05
CA VAL A 186 -0.92 12.29 6.61
C VAL A 186 -0.80 10.88 6.01
N LEU A 187 0.25 10.14 6.37
CA LEU A 187 0.51 8.80 5.85
C LEU A 187 -0.56 7.78 6.23
N ASP A 188 -1.15 7.91 7.41
CA ASP A 188 -2.28 7.10 7.89
C ASP A 188 -3.53 7.39 7.05
N GLU A 189 -3.86 8.66 6.83
CA GLU A 189 -5.03 9.01 6.01
C GLU A 189 -4.82 8.62 4.53
N ARG A 190 -3.60 8.75 4.00
CA ARG A 190 -3.25 8.25 2.66
C ARG A 190 -3.49 6.75 2.53
N VAL A 191 -3.13 5.95 3.54
CA VAL A 191 -3.38 4.49 3.53
C VAL A 191 -4.87 4.14 3.52
N ARG A 192 -5.68 4.84 4.31
CA ARG A 192 -7.14 4.61 4.33
C ARG A 192 -7.78 4.98 3.00
N GLU A 193 -7.40 6.14 2.48
CA GLU A 193 -8.09 6.78 1.37
C GLU A 193 -7.62 6.21 0.03
N LEU A 194 -6.31 6.08 -0.17
CA LEU A 194 -5.67 5.78 -1.44
C LEU A 194 -5.19 4.32 -1.54
N TYR A 195 -5.76 3.42 -0.74
CA TYR A 195 -5.49 1.97 -0.83
C TYR A 195 -5.59 1.49 -2.29
N GLY A 196 -4.49 0.96 -2.84
CA GLY A 196 -4.43 0.47 -4.23
C GLY A 196 -4.36 1.52 -5.33
N GLU A 197 -4.37 2.80 -4.99
CA GLU A 197 -4.38 3.92 -5.96
C GLU A 197 -3.11 4.78 -5.86
N GLU A 198 -2.38 4.69 -4.75
CA GLU A 198 -1.14 5.43 -4.53
C GLU A 198 0.09 4.57 -4.81
N TYR A 199 1.05 5.15 -5.52
CA TYR A 199 2.41 4.62 -5.59
C TYR A 199 3.14 4.86 -4.26
N ARG A 200 2.83 4.01 -3.28
CA ARG A 200 3.27 4.18 -1.89
C ARG A 200 4.79 4.24 -1.74
N HIS A 201 5.51 3.47 -2.55
CA HIS A 201 6.97 3.50 -2.59
C HIS A 201 7.47 4.90 -2.95
N ASP A 202 7.02 5.46 -4.07
CA ASP A 202 7.45 6.77 -4.57
C ASP A 202 7.17 7.89 -3.57
N GLU A 203 6.01 7.87 -2.91
CA GLU A 203 5.66 8.85 -1.87
C GLU A 203 6.62 8.79 -0.67
N LEU A 204 6.96 7.60 -0.20
CA LEU A 204 7.88 7.43 0.92
C LEU A 204 9.34 7.75 0.53
N VAL A 205 9.75 7.44 -0.70
CA VAL A 205 11.05 7.87 -1.26
C VAL A 205 11.11 9.39 -1.28
N ARG A 206 10.07 10.06 -1.81
CA ARG A 206 9.99 11.52 -1.86
C ARG A 206 10.04 12.15 -0.46
N ILE A 207 9.32 11.60 0.51
CA ILE A 207 9.36 12.07 1.90
C ILE A 207 10.76 11.87 2.50
N SER A 208 11.45 10.76 2.18
CA SER A 208 12.84 10.53 2.60
C SER A 208 13.77 11.62 2.09
N VAL A 209 13.63 12.01 0.82
CA VAL A 209 14.38 13.12 0.23
C VAL A 209 14.06 14.45 0.92
N VAL A 210 12.79 14.74 1.21
CA VAL A 210 12.38 15.97 1.91
C VAL A 210 12.97 16.04 3.31
N LEU A 211 12.90 14.95 4.08
CA LEU A 211 13.48 14.87 5.41
C LEU A 211 15.00 15.05 5.36
N ALA A 212 15.68 14.35 4.45
CA ALA A 212 17.14 14.42 4.33
C ALA A 212 17.64 15.80 3.87
N LYS A 213 16.91 16.49 2.99
CA LYS A 213 17.25 17.84 2.53
C LYS A 213 16.91 18.93 3.54
N SER A 214 15.84 18.75 4.31
CA SER A 214 15.40 19.76 5.30
C SER A 214 16.16 19.66 6.62
N GLY A 215 16.73 18.49 6.95
CA GLY A 215 17.37 18.24 8.24
C GLY A 215 16.38 18.22 9.42
N LYS A 216 15.07 18.26 9.16
CA LYS A 216 14.04 18.14 10.20
C LYS A 216 14.11 16.75 10.82
N THR A 217 14.08 16.68 12.15
CA THR A 217 13.96 15.42 12.89
C THR A 217 12.60 14.79 12.64
N CYS A 218 12.60 13.51 12.26
CA CYS A 218 11.39 12.72 12.04
C CYS A 218 10.77 12.30 13.38
N TYR A 219 9.48 11.93 13.39
CA TYR A 219 8.78 11.50 14.61
C TYR A 219 9.41 10.26 15.28
N ASN A 220 10.18 9.47 14.53
CA ASN A 220 10.94 8.34 15.06
C ASN A 220 12.27 8.77 15.74
N GLY A 221 12.50 10.07 15.91
CA GLY A 221 13.68 10.65 16.55
C GLY A 221 14.92 10.71 15.66
N LYS A 222 14.88 10.14 14.45
CA LYS A 222 16.02 10.18 13.51
C LYS A 222 16.00 11.44 12.66
N THR A 223 17.19 11.93 12.35
CA THR A 223 17.42 12.92 11.29
C THR A 223 18.19 12.25 10.17
N TYR A 224 17.71 12.40 8.94
CA TYR A 224 18.38 11.90 7.73
C TYR A 224 19.15 13.04 7.08
N SER A 225 20.16 12.71 6.28
CA SER A 225 21.06 13.70 5.69
C SER A 225 21.42 13.33 4.27
N VAL A 226 21.64 14.33 3.42
CA VAL A 226 22.25 14.14 2.09
C VAL A 226 23.74 14.48 2.20
N GLY A 227 24.60 13.50 1.95
CA GLY A 227 26.04 13.68 1.83
C GLY A 227 26.44 14.20 0.45
N SER A 228 27.56 13.71 -0.09
CA SER A 228 28.03 14.06 -1.44
C SER A 228 27.12 13.54 -2.55
N ASP A 229 26.41 12.44 -2.29
CA ASP A 229 25.50 11.80 -3.24
C ASP A 229 24.21 11.37 -2.52
N ILE A 230 23.06 11.72 -3.10
CA ILE A 230 21.75 11.45 -2.51
C ILE A 230 21.36 9.98 -2.59
N GLU A 231 21.74 9.30 -3.67
CA GLU A 231 21.44 7.89 -3.87
C GLU A 231 22.18 7.08 -2.80
N THR A 232 23.49 7.26 -2.68
CA THR A 232 24.30 6.54 -1.69
C THR A 232 23.87 6.86 -0.25
N SER A 233 23.55 8.12 0.04
CA SER A 233 23.15 8.53 1.40
C SER A 233 21.84 7.86 1.83
N LEU A 234 20.83 7.87 0.95
CA LEU A 234 19.52 7.32 1.25
C LEU A 234 19.47 5.79 1.14
N SER A 235 20.31 5.19 0.29
CA SER A 235 20.53 3.74 0.25
C SER A 235 21.13 3.19 1.55
N ALA A 236 21.80 4.03 2.36
CA ALA A 236 22.32 3.65 3.68
C ALA A 236 21.32 3.90 4.82
N SER A 237 20.59 5.01 4.79
CA SER A 237 19.62 5.38 5.83
C SER A 237 18.53 6.28 5.28
N SER A 238 17.28 5.83 5.34
CA SER A 238 16.14 6.58 4.83
C SER A 238 14.87 6.37 5.64
N PHE A 239 14.00 7.38 5.60
CA PHE A 239 12.67 7.29 6.19
C PHE A 239 11.83 6.19 5.54
N TYR A 240 11.99 5.92 4.24
CA TYR A 240 11.31 4.83 3.55
C TYR A 240 11.58 3.49 4.24
N TYR A 241 12.86 3.14 4.43
CA TYR A 241 13.23 1.89 5.09
C TYR A 241 12.68 1.84 6.51
N ASP A 242 12.91 2.89 7.31
CA ASP A 242 12.45 2.93 8.69
C ASP A 242 10.92 2.84 8.80
N ARG A 243 10.17 3.51 7.91
CA ARG A 243 8.71 3.47 7.89
C ARG A 243 8.18 2.11 7.47
N VAL A 244 8.81 1.46 6.49
CA VAL A 244 8.42 0.12 6.06
C VAL A 244 8.68 -0.88 7.17
N MET A 245 9.86 -0.85 7.81
CA MET A 245 10.17 -1.71 8.95
C MET A 245 9.28 -1.43 10.17
N GLU A 246 8.84 -0.19 10.36
CA GLU A 246 7.88 0.16 11.41
C GLU A 246 6.48 -0.43 11.13
N LYS A 247 5.97 -0.32 9.90
CA LYS A 247 4.55 -0.57 9.56
C LYS A 247 4.25 -1.84 8.77
N ASN A 248 5.28 -2.57 8.34
CA ASN A 248 5.12 -3.81 7.60
C ASN A 248 5.58 -4.98 8.49
N ASP A 249 4.60 -5.70 9.04
CA ASP A 249 4.80 -6.90 9.85
C ASP A 249 5.62 -7.96 9.12
N PHE A 250 5.42 -8.14 7.82
CA PHE A 250 6.12 -9.15 7.05
C PHE A 250 7.63 -8.94 7.04
N PHE A 251 8.09 -7.74 6.68
CA PHE A 251 9.52 -7.43 6.63
C PHE A 251 10.13 -7.31 8.02
N ARG A 252 9.40 -6.74 8.98
CA ARG A 252 9.90 -6.56 10.35
C ARG A 252 10.15 -7.88 11.06
N GLU A 253 9.24 -8.83 10.89
CA GLU A 253 9.26 -10.10 11.63
C GLU A 253 9.91 -11.23 10.82
N GLY A 254 10.21 -11.01 9.54
CA GLY A 254 10.67 -12.07 8.64
C GLY A 254 9.61 -13.15 8.51
N THR A 255 8.34 -12.76 8.32
CA THR A 255 7.24 -13.72 8.23
C THR A 255 7.48 -14.71 7.09
N ALA A 256 7.34 -16.00 7.35
CA ALA A 256 7.42 -17.03 6.32
C ALA A 256 6.05 -17.36 5.74
N TRP A 257 5.99 -17.78 4.48
CA TRP A 257 4.77 -18.33 3.93
C TRP A 257 4.58 -19.79 4.38
N ALA A 258 3.36 -20.16 4.79
CA ALA A 258 3.05 -21.51 5.28
C ALA A 258 3.50 -22.64 4.32
N THR A 259 3.42 -22.42 3.00
CA THR A 259 3.86 -23.41 1.99
C THR A 259 5.38 -23.51 1.84
N TYR A 260 6.11 -22.40 2.04
CA TYR A 260 7.57 -22.35 1.94
C TYR A 260 8.13 -21.68 3.20
N PRO A 261 8.15 -22.41 4.34
CA PRO A 261 8.47 -21.85 5.65
C PRO A 261 9.94 -21.40 5.79
N ASP A 262 10.81 -21.80 4.87
CA ASP A 262 12.20 -21.39 4.75
C ASP A 262 12.40 -20.08 3.97
N VAL A 263 11.34 -19.57 3.31
CA VAL A 263 11.37 -18.31 2.55
C VAL A 263 10.66 -17.24 3.36
N VAL A 264 11.43 -16.25 3.81
CA VAL A 264 10.96 -15.12 4.62
C VAL A 264 11.00 -13.80 3.86
N TYR A 265 10.11 -12.88 4.19
CA TYR A 265 10.17 -11.52 3.64
C TYR A 265 11.34 -10.75 4.25
N THR A 266 12.22 -10.23 3.41
CA THR A 266 13.38 -9.43 3.84
C THR A 266 13.44 -8.09 3.12
N MET A 267 14.10 -7.13 3.75
CA MET A 267 14.32 -5.81 3.17
C MET A 267 15.64 -5.22 3.68
N ASP A 268 16.37 -4.56 2.79
CA ASP A 268 17.57 -3.78 3.12
C ASP A 268 17.32 -2.28 2.86
N PRO A 269 18.06 -1.37 3.53
CA PRO A 269 17.96 0.07 3.30
C PRO A 269 18.13 0.49 1.83
N LYS A 270 18.99 -0.22 1.07
CA LYS A 270 19.23 0.01 -0.37
C LYS A 270 17.98 -0.14 -1.23
N HIS A 271 16.94 -0.85 -0.76
CA HIS A 271 15.69 -1.04 -1.50
C HIS A 271 14.86 0.25 -1.64
N ILE A 272 15.30 1.38 -1.08
CA ILE A 272 14.72 2.69 -1.39
C ILE A 272 14.81 3.03 -2.88
N PHE A 273 15.87 2.61 -3.57
CA PHE A 273 16.01 2.78 -5.01
C PHE A 273 16.02 1.42 -5.70
N TRP A 274 15.38 1.35 -6.86
CA TRP A 274 15.33 0.12 -7.64
C TRP A 274 16.67 -0.13 -8.32
N PRO A 275 17.04 -1.42 -8.54
CA PRO A 275 18.23 -1.73 -9.32
C PRO A 275 18.04 -1.29 -10.77
N VAL A 276 19.13 -0.93 -11.41
CA VAL A 276 19.18 -0.82 -12.86
C VAL A 276 19.01 -2.22 -13.45
N TYR A 277 18.07 -2.36 -14.37
CA TYR A 277 17.78 -3.61 -15.04
C TYR A 277 19.03 -4.12 -15.79
N GLU A 278 19.47 -5.33 -15.48
CA GLU A 278 20.76 -5.89 -15.95
C GLU A 278 20.97 -5.78 -17.47
N PRO A 279 19.98 -6.05 -18.34
CA PRO A 279 20.14 -5.85 -19.79
C PRO A 279 20.51 -4.41 -20.20
N PHE A 280 20.16 -3.39 -19.40
CA PHE A 280 20.60 -2.02 -19.66
C PHE A 280 22.07 -1.79 -19.27
N LEU A 281 22.55 -2.46 -18.23
CA LEU A 281 23.97 -2.42 -17.85
C LEU A 281 24.85 -3.09 -18.90
N VAL A 282 24.43 -4.28 -19.37
CA VAL A 282 25.16 -5.06 -20.38
C VAL A 282 25.05 -4.42 -21.76
N GLY A 283 23.86 -3.92 -22.13
CA GLY A 283 23.60 -3.33 -23.43
C GLY A 283 24.24 -1.96 -23.65
N ASN A 284 24.62 -1.25 -22.58
CA ASN A 284 25.27 0.06 -22.69
C ASN A 284 26.77 -0.07 -23.01
N VAL A 285 27.08 -0.47 -24.25
CA VAL A 285 28.47 -0.70 -24.69
C VAL A 285 29.28 0.59 -24.91
N GLY A 286 28.60 1.73 -25.08
CA GLY A 286 29.25 3.01 -25.34
C GLY A 286 29.79 3.73 -24.11
N ALA A 287 29.33 3.36 -22.91
CA ALA A 287 29.77 3.94 -21.64
C ALA A 287 29.40 3.02 -20.46
N LYS A 288 30.09 3.11 -19.33
CA LYS A 288 29.66 2.39 -18.12
C LYS A 288 28.38 3.04 -17.58
N LEU A 289 27.29 2.28 -17.56
CA LEU A 289 26.10 2.61 -16.76
C LEU A 289 26.33 2.11 -15.34
N ASN A 290 26.19 2.98 -14.34
CA ASN A 290 26.32 2.60 -12.94
C ASN A 290 25.06 1.85 -12.46
N GLN A 291 25.27 0.91 -11.55
CA GLN A 291 24.22 0.22 -10.80
C GLN A 291 23.86 1.03 -9.54
N THR A 292 22.64 0.87 -9.04
CA THR A 292 22.19 1.42 -7.75
C THR A 292 23.02 0.84 -6.58
N THR A 293 23.39 1.67 -5.60
CA THR A 293 24.30 1.27 -4.51
C THR A 293 23.80 0.03 -3.77
N GLY A 294 24.67 -0.96 -3.60
CA GLY A 294 24.41 -2.17 -2.83
C GLY A 294 23.76 -3.32 -3.61
N TYR A 295 23.38 -3.12 -4.88
CA TYR A 295 23.01 -4.21 -5.78
C TYR A 295 24.23 -4.76 -6.50
N ASP A 296 24.12 -6.00 -6.99
CA ASP A 296 25.19 -6.68 -7.71
C ASP A 296 25.66 -5.86 -8.92
N GLY A 297 26.97 -5.65 -9.02
CA GLY A 297 27.60 -4.83 -10.04
C GLY A 297 27.89 -3.38 -9.60
N SER A 298 27.36 -2.93 -8.44
CA SER A 298 27.62 -1.58 -7.92
C SER A 298 29.06 -1.37 -7.46
N GLU A 299 29.79 -2.43 -7.12
CA GLU A 299 31.22 -2.39 -6.83
C GLU A 299 32.08 -1.97 -8.04
N SER A 300 31.52 -2.10 -9.25
CA SER A 300 32.14 -1.67 -10.50
C SER A 300 31.68 -0.28 -10.96
N ASN A 301 30.96 0.46 -10.12
CA ASN A 301 30.54 1.82 -10.44
C ASN A 301 31.76 2.75 -10.61
N ILE A 302 31.65 3.64 -11.58
CA ILE A 302 32.64 4.69 -11.82
C ILE A 302 32.11 6.05 -11.37
N THR A 303 32.98 7.04 -11.21
CA THR A 303 32.56 8.41 -10.94
C THR A 303 31.59 8.88 -12.03
N PRO A 304 30.35 9.31 -11.69
CA PRO A 304 29.40 9.80 -12.69
C PRO A 304 29.97 10.99 -13.47
N LEU A 305 29.62 11.06 -14.76
CA LEU A 305 29.95 12.22 -15.58
C LEU A 305 29.24 13.47 -15.04
N VAL A 306 29.99 14.54 -14.85
CA VAL A 306 29.46 15.80 -14.33
C VAL A 306 29.04 16.67 -15.52
N HIS A 307 27.73 16.87 -15.66
CA HIS A 307 27.16 17.83 -16.60
C HIS A 307 27.11 19.22 -15.99
N VAL A 308 27.39 20.25 -16.79
CA VAL A 308 27.23 21.64 -16.33
C VAL A 308 25.73 21.96 -16.32
N VAL A 309 25.13 21.95 -15.14
CA VAL A 309 23.71 22.31 -14.96
C VAL A 309 23.52 23.76 -15.41
N GLN A 310 22.82 23.92 -16.54
CA GLN A 310 22.49 25.24 -17.07
C GLN A 310 21.40 25.91 -16.21
N PRO A 311 21.42 27.25 -16.06
CA PRO A 311 20.36 27.98 -15.36
C PRO A 311 18.97 27.73 -15.96
N ALA A 312 17.94 27.71 -15.12
CA ALA A 312 16.56 27.54 -15.57
C ALA A 312 16.18 28.55 -16.67
N GLY A 313 15.51 28.07 -17.71
CA GLY A 313 15.07 28.90 -18.85
C GLY A 313 16.13 29.18 -19.91
N LYS A 314 17.35 28.62 -19.79
CA LYS A 314 18.34 28.62 -20.88
C LYS A 314 18.24 27.31 -21.68
N PRO A 315 18.37 27.36 -23.03
CA PRO A 315 18.49 26.15 -23.84
C PRO A 315 19.63 25.28 -23.32
N ASN A 316 19.43 23.96 -23.29
CA ASN A 316 20.52 23.06 -22.95
C ASN A 316 21.57 23.11 -24.06
N THR A 317 22.67 23.83 -23.82
CA THR A 317 23.82 23.91 -24.71
C THR A 317 24.91 22.93 -24.34
N ASP A 318 24.68 22.08 -23.33
CA ASP A 318 25.59 21.00 -23.00
C ASP A 318 25.59 20.03 -24.20
N PRO A 319 26.69 19.90 -24.95
CA PRO A 319 26.79 18.78 -25.86
C PRO A 319 26.63 17.55 -24.97
N GLN A 320 25.70 16.65 -25.27
CA GLN A 320 25.58 15.36 -24.57
C GLN A 320 26.80 14.45 -24.86
N LYS A 321 28.00 15.03 -24.94
CA LYS A 321 29.30 14.40 -25.05
C LYS A 321 29.96 14.50 -23.70
N ALA A 322 30.41 13.37 -23.19
CA ALA A 322 31.10 13.29 -21.92
C ALA A 322 32.40 14.12 -21.97
N ILE A 323 32.80 14.72 -20.86
CA ILE A 323 34.19 15.20 -20.70
C ILE A 323 35.09 13.96 -20.76
N GLY A 324 35.74 13.73 -21.90
CA GLY A 324 36.55 12.54 -22.17
C GLY A 324 36.32 11.90 -23.55
N ASP A 325 35.27 12.30 -24.27
CA ASP A 325 35.07 11.90 -25.66
C ASP A 325 36.00 12.71 -26.58
N LEU A 326 37.23 12.20 -26.78
CA LEU A 326 38.15 12.65 -27.84
C LEU A 326 37.72 12.10 -29.21
#